data_AF-A0AAW6FRS2-F1
#
_entry.id   AF-A0AAW6FRS2-F1
#
_cell.length_a   1.000
_cell.length_b   1.000
_cell.length_c   1.000
_cell.angle_alpha   90.00
_cell.angle_beta   90.00
_cell.angle_gamma   90.00
#
_symmetry.space_group_name_H-M   'P 1'
#
loop_
_entity.id
_entity.type
_entity.pdbx_description
1 polymer ?
#
loop_
_entity_poly.entity_id
_entity_poly.type
_entity_poly.pdbx_seq_one_letter_code
_entity_poly.pdbx_strand_id
1 'polypeptide(L)'
;MQTKIIEWIDLVNKYVNEKAFKDDESITKFLYTMKHNTSLEWFNCARIADVAKDKEDELMVQSLHGWEKVLGTSLDDELEKLAHYKINLIAPVFTYDPYEFEWELVEVYPKFDVDGVTKTIIHRSTSIQNVLSHNKFEEILPYLHDTWTDKSFEKYLFHFPFYHDANDELKQFYKTILFLTFGKDLKVKDQYKTLNISCIKTIDSLVLFKNIHECITTFHVYMNQFLKRFESSKEQLKELGYLKENLTYNGLEQIQKLERNEPLVRKEEGQIQE
;
A
#
# COMPACT_ATOMS: atom_id res chain seq x y z
N MET A 1 -5.14 -0.85 -35.60
CA MET A 1 -5.28 -1.00 -34.14
C MET A 1 -4.17 -1.87 -33.55
N GLN A 2 -3.98 -3.10 -34.04
CA GLN A 2 -2.89 -3.99 -33.62
C GLN A 2 -1.49 -3.36 -33.69
N THR A 3 -1.15 -2.62 -34.76
CA THR A 3 0.15 -1.93 -34.90
C THR A 3 0.43 -0.94 -33.77
N LYS A 4 -0.58 -0.15 -33.36
CA LYS A 4 -0.43 0.84 -32.28
C LYS A 4 -0.22 0.17 -30.91
N ILE A 5 -0.80 -1.00 -30.70
CA ILE A 5 -0.63 -1.78 -29.46
C ILE A 5 0.77 -2.39 -29.41
N ILE A 6 1.26 -2.92 -30.54
CA ILE A 6 2.64 -3.45 -30.63
C ILE A 6 3.65 -2.34 -30.36
N GLU A 7 3.51 -1.18 -31.01
CA GLU A 7 4.34 0.00 -30.75
C GLU A 7 4.30 0.42 -29.28
N TRP A 8 3.12 0.37 -28.65
CA TRP A 8 2.95 0.67 -27.24
C TRP A 8 3.70 -0.32 -26.34
N ILE A 9 3.63 -1.62 -26.66
CA ILE A 9 4.35 -2.68 -25.93
C ILE A 9 5.86 -2.47 -26.05
N ASP A 10 6.35 -2.12 -27.24
CA ASP A 10 7.77 -1.83 -27.47
C ASP A 10 8.25 -0.65 -26.62
N LEU A 11 7.43 0.40 -26.48
CA LEU A 11 7.74 1.54 -25.60
C LEU A 11 7.85 1.12 -24.13
N VAL A 12 6.94 0.28 -23.65
CA VAL A 12 7.00 -0.25 -22.27
C VAL A 12 8.25 -1.10 -22.06
N ASN A 13 8.55 -2.01 -22.98
CA ASN A 13 9.75 -2.85 -22.89
C ASN A 13 11.02 -1.99 -22.89
N LYS A 14 11.07 -0.97 -23.75
CA LYS A 14 12.20 -0.02 -23.78
C LYS A 14 12.37 0.70 -22.45
N TYR A 15 11.28 1.23 -21.87
CA TYR A 15 11.35 1.90 -20.58
C TYR A 15 11.87 0.97 -19.47
N VAL A 16 11.28 -0.22 -19.35
CA VAL A 16 11.63 -1.17 -18.27
C VAL A 16 13.09 -1.63 -18.38
N ASN A 17 13.56 -1.92 -19.59
CA ASN A 17 14.90 -2.47 -19.79
C ASN A 17 16.02 -1.40 -19.83
N GLU A 18 15.72 -0.17 -20.26
CA GLU A 18 16.75 0.85 -20.48
C GLU A 18 16.71 2.02 -19.49
N LYS A 19 15.56 2.27 -18.84
CA LYS A 19 15.35 3.49 -18.05
C LYS A 19 14.99 3.22 -16.59
N ALA A 20 14.08 2.28 -16.31
CA ALA A 20 13.49 2.12 -14.97
C ALA A 20 14.52 1.91 -13.85
N PHE A 21 15.62 1.19 -14.13
CA PHE A 21 16.65 0.81 -13.16
C PHE A 21 17.99 1.50 -13.38
N LYS A 22 17.99 2.64 -14.08
CA LYS A 22 19.23 3.35 -14.43
C LYS A 22 19.93 3.97 -13.21
N ASP A 23 19.14 4.57 -12.33
CA ASP A 23 19.59 5.30 -11.15
C ASP A 23 18.48 5.38 -10.08
N ASP A 24 18.83 5.86 -8.89
CA ASP A 24 17.93 5.92 -7.73
C ASP A 24 16.70 6.80 -8.01
N GLU A 25 16.87 7.87 -8.81
CA GLU A 25 15.80 8.79 -9.20
C GLU A 25 14.79 8.09 -10.13
N SER A 26 15.29 7.40 -11.16
CA SER A 26 14.48 6.61 -12.09
C SER A 26 13.68 5.53 -11.35
N ILE A 27 14.31 4.87 -10.37
CA ILE A 27 13.63 3.88 -9.55
C ILE A 27 12.51 4.53 -8.75
N THR A 28 12.86 5.54 -7.96
CA THR A 28 11.95 6.27 -7.09
C THR A 28 10.70 6.75 -7.82
N LYS A 29 10.87 7.28 -9.04
CA LYS A 29 9.75 7.73 -9.88
C LYS A 29 8.73 6.63 -10.12
N PHE A 30 9.15 5.43 -10.54
CA PHE A 30 8.19 4.37 -10.80
C PHE A 30 7.59 3.77 -9.52
N LEU A 31 8.32 3.78 -8.40
CA LEU A 31 7.76 3.36 -7.10
C LEU A 31 6.56 4.24 -6.72
N TYR A 32 6.70 5.55 -6.88
CA TYR A 32 5.59 6.48 -6.67
C TYR A 32 4.46 6.23 -7.67
N THR A 33 4.75 6.04 -8.96
CA THR A 33 3.71 5.68 -9.94
C THR A 33 2.90 4.46 -9.51
N MET A 34 3.55 3.38 -9.07
CA MET A 34 2.87 2.16 -8.61
C MET A 34 2.04 2.40 -7.34
N LYS A 35 2.57 3.19 -6.40
CA LYS A 35 1.88 3.57 -5.16
C LYS A 35 0.61 4.38 -5.41
N HIS A 36 0.63 5.27 -6.40
CA HIS A 36 -0.51 6.12 -6.76
C HIS A 36 -1.54 5.39 -7.63
N ASN A 37 -1.15 4.31 -8.32
CA ASN A 37 -2.00 3.61 -9.26
C ASN A 37 -2.11 2.11 -8.95
N THR A 38 -2.44 1.75 -7.71
CA THR A 38 -2.43 0.34 -7.24
C THR A 38 -3.42 -0.58 -7.95
N SER A 39 -4.38 -0.04 -8.71
CA SER A 39 -5.35 -0.79 -9.50
C SER A 39 -4.92 -1.02 -10.95
N LEU A 40 -3.78 -0.48 -11.38
CA LEU A 40 -3.28 -0.63 -12.74
C LEU A 40 -2.23 -1.73 -12.81
N GLU A 41 -2.23 -2.44 -13.92
CA GLU A 41 -1.20 -3.43 -14.26
C GLU A 41 0.19 -2.80 -14.40
N TRP A 42 1.23 -3.60 -14.17
CA TRP A 42 2.63 -3.14 -14.18
C TRP A 42 3.01 -2.42 -15.49
N PHE A 43 2.52 -2.89 -16.63
CA PHE A 43 2.83 -2.28 -17.93
C PHE A 43 2.24 -0.88 -18.07
N ASN A 44 1.05 -0.64 -17.51
CA ASN A 44 0.46 0.70 -17.48
C ASN A 44 1.20 1.62 -16.52
N CYS A 45 1.64 1.12 -15.36
CA CYS A 45 2.51 1.86 -14.46
C CYS A 45 3.84 2.25 -15.13
N ALA A 46 4.47 1.34 -15.88
CA ALA A 46 5.66 1.63 -16.66
C ALA A 46 5.41 2.74 -17.68
N ARG A 47 4.29 2.65 -18.41
CA ARG A 47 3.90 3.65 -19.40
C ARG A 47 3.69 5.03 -18.79
N ILE A 48 3.05 5.13 -17.63
CA ILE A 48 2.85 6.40 -16.92
C ILE A 48 4.22 6.97 -16.50
N ALA A 49 5.07 6.16 -15.88
CA ALA A 49 6.38 6.61 -15.41
C ALA A 49 7.30 7.10 -16.55
N ASP A 50 7.17 6.56 -17.77
CA ASP A 50 7.95 7.00 -18.94
C ASP A 50 7.57 8.40 -19.43
N VAL A 51 6.31 8.84 -19.27
CA VAL A 51 5.83 10.13 -19.81
C VAL A 51 5.43 11.18 -18.78
N ALA A 52 5.06 10.77 -17.58
CA ALA A 52 4.80 11.72 -16.51
C ALA A 52 6.09 12.48 -16.20
N LYS A 53 6.00 13.77 -15.85
CA LYS A 53 7.18 14.50 -15.39
C LYS A 53 7.51 14.07 -13.96
N ASP A 54 8.62 14.54 -13.43
CA ASP A 54 9.15 14.09 -12.13
C ASP A 54 8.40 14.68 -10.92
N LYS A 55 7.18 15.19 -11.13
CA LYS A 55 6.31 15.70 -10.06
C LYS A 55 5.38 14.60 -9.57
N GLU A 56 5.34 14.41 -8.24
CA GLU A 56 4.56 13.35 -7.58
C GLU A 56 3.08 13.36 -7.96
N ASP A 57 2.49 14.53 -8.17
CA ASP A 57 1.08 14.67 -8.51
C ASP A 57 0.76 14.37 -9.99
N GLU A 58 1.75 14.45 -10.88
CA GLU A 58 1.62 14.02 -12.28
C GLU A 58 1.69 12.48 -12.44
N LEU A 59 2.09 11.74 -11.40
CA LEU A 59 2.17 10.28 -11.43
C LEU A 59 0.81 9.61 -11.25
N MET A 60 -0.18 10.31 -10.71
CA MET A 60 -1.54 9.81 -10.56
C MET A 60 -2.36 10.12 -11.80
N VAL A 61 -2.96 9.10 -12.41
CA VAL A 61 -3.74 9.26 -13.64
C VAL A 61 -5.18 8.78 -13.50
N GLN A 62 -6.08 9.38 -14.28
CA GLN A 62 -7.46 8.93 -14.39
C GLN A 62 -8.07 9.26 -15.76
N SER A 63 -9.13 8.54 -16.15
CA SER A 63 -9.94 8.97 -17.29
C SER A 63 -10.53 10.35 -17.05
N LEU A 64 -10.87 11.06 -18.13
CA LEU A 64 -11.53 12.37 -18.06
C LEU A 64 -12.76 12.32 -17.17
N HIS A 65 -13.63 11.34 -17.39
CA HIS A 65 -14.83 11.12 -16.57
C HIS A 65 -14.54 10.95 -15.08
N GLY A 66 -13.44 10.27 -14.74
CA GLY A 66 -13.05 10.12 -13.35
C GLY A 66 -12.57 11.43 -12.73
N TRP A 67 -11.90 12.30 -13.51
CA TRP A 67 -11.58 13.65 -13.09
C TRP A 67 -12.82 14.53 -12.90
N GLU A 68 -13.76 14.49 -13.85
CA GLU A 68 -15.04 15.22 -13.73
C GLU A 68 -15.79 14.85 -12.45
N LYS A 69 -15.83 13.57 -12.10
CA LYS A 69 -16.44 13.09 -10.86
C LYS A 69 -15.74 13.62 -9.60
N VAL A 70 -14.41 13.72 -9.63
CA VAL A 70 -13.60 14.24 -8.51
C VAL A 70 -13.77 15.74 -8.37
N LEU A 71 -13.83 16.46 -9.49
CA LEU A 71 -13.95 17.93 -9.53
C LEU A 71 -15.39 18.40 -9.35
N GLY A 72 -16.38 17.56 -9.64
CA GLY A 72 -17.80 17.91 -9.64
C GLY A 72 -18.22 18.81 -10.80
N THR A 73 -17.45 18.85 -11.89
CA THR A 73 -17.73 19.68 -13.09
C THR A 73 -17.35 18.92 -14.36
N SER A 74 -18.03 19.22 -15.47
CA SER A 74 -17.61 18.79 -16.81
C SER A 74 -16.30 19.47 -17.20
N LEU A 75 -15.48 18.76 -17.99
CA LEU A 75 -14.22 19.23 -18.54
C LEU A 75 -14.23 19.33 -20.08
N ASP A 76 -15.41 19.31 -20.70
CA ASP A 76 -15.55 19.32 -22.16
C ASP A 76 -14.85 20.54 -22.81
N ASP A 77 -14.95 21.71 -22.18
CA ASP A 77 -14.33 22.96 -22.67
C ASP A 77 -12.79 23.00 -22.49
N GLU A 78 -12.22 22.07 -21.72
CA GLU A 78 -10.78 22.00 -21.42
C GLU A 78 -10.05 20.93 -22.26
N LEU A 79 -10.77 20.16 -23.08
CA LEU A 79 -10.22 19.05 -23.88
C LEU A 79 -9.00 19.44 -24.73
N GLU A 80 -9.02 20.62 -25.36
CA GLU A 80 -7.89 21.10 -26.16
C GLU A 80 -6.64 21.33 -25.31
N LYS A 81 -6.79 21.87 -24.09
CA LYS A 81 -5.67 22.06 -23.16
C LYS A 81 -5.17 20.72 -22.59
N LEU A 82 -6.08 19.78 -22.39
CA LEU A 82 -5.79 18.44 -21.86
C LEU A 82 -5.10 17.52 -22.87
N ALA A 83 -5.22 17.79 -24.16
CA ALA A 83 -4.61 16.98 -25.22
C ALA A 83 -3.10 16.78 -25.04
N HIS A 84 -2.39 17.78 -24.50
CA HIS A 84 -0.95 17.69 -24.22
C HIS A 84 -0.58 16.79 -23.04
N TYR A 85 -1.54 16.49 -22.16
CA TYR A 85 -1.35 15.66 -20.98
C TYR A 85 -1.78 14.20 -21.17
N LYS A 86 -2.31 13.87 -22.35
CA LYS A 86 -2.87 12.55 -22.64
C LYS A 86 -1.83 11.44 -22.57
N ILE A 87 -2.15 10.39 -21.82
CA ILE A 87 -1.40 9.15 -21.73
C ILE A 87 -2.31 8.02 -22.22
N ASN A 88 -1.84 7.21 -23.16
CA ASN A 88 -2.58 6.02 -23.59
C ASN A 88 -2.17 4.83 -22.72
N LEU A 89 -3.15 4.12 -22.15
CA LEU A 89 -2.95 2.88 -21.39
C LEU A 89 -3.64 1.72 -22.09
N ILE A 90 -3.10 0.51 -21.94
CA ILE A 90 -3.76 -0.70 -22.44
C ILE A 90 -4.81 -1.16 -21.43
N ALA A 91 -6.04 -1.37 -21.87
CA ALA A 91 -7.11 -1.93 -21.05
C ALA A 91 -7.94 -2.94 -21.85
N PRO A 92 -8.48 -3.99 -21.20
CA PRO A 92 -9.46 -4.84 -21.84
C PRO A 92 -10.79 -4.09 -21.92
N VAL A 93 -11.35 -4.01 -23.12
CA VAL A 93 -12.68 -3.46 -23.39
C VAL A 93 -13.58 -4.59 -23.82
N PHE A 94 -14.75 -4.64 -23.20
CA PHE A 94 -15.76 -5.65 -23.50
C PHE A 94 -16.78 -5.09 -24.48
N THR A 95 -16.84 -5.69 -25.66
CA THR A 95 -17.83 -5.36 -26.68
C THR A 95 -19.02 -6.29 -26.52
N TYR A 96 -20.21 -5.73 -26.23
CA TYR A 96 -21.42 -6.50 -25.92
C TYR A 96 -21.97 -7.30 -27.11
N ASP A 97 -21.58 -6.95 -28.33
CA ASP A 97 -21.93 -7.65 -29.57
C ASP A 97 -20.73 -7.51 -30.53
N PRO A 98 -19.85 -8.53 -30.65
CA PRO A 98 -20.12 -9.97 -30.55
C PRO A 98 -19.78 -10.68 -29.21
N TYR A 99 -19.81 -10.00 -28.06
CA TYR A 99 -19.35 -10.54 -26.75
C TYR A 99 -17.86 -10.89 -26.72
N GLU A 100 -17.02 -9.97 -27.17
CA GLU A 100 -15.57 -10.17 -27.23
C GLU A 100 -14.82 -9.20 -26.31
N PHE A 101 -13.69 -9.68 -25.78
CA PHE A 101 -12.72 -8.83 -25.10
C PHE A 101 -11.64 -8.42 -26.10
N GLU A 102 -11.53 -7.12 -26.32
CA GLU A 102 -10.46 -6.54 -27.12
C GLU A 102 -9.53 -5.73 -26.23
N TRP A 103 -8.25 -5.68 -26.58
CA TRP A 103 -7.32 -4.77 -25.94
C TRP A 103 -7.36 -3.45 -26.68
N GLU A 104 -7.65 -2.37 -25.96
CA GLU A 104 -7.68 -1.03 -26.52
C GLU A 104 -6.71 -0.10 -25.81
N LEU A 105 -6.36 0.98 -26.51
CA LEU A 105 -5.64 2.11 -25.92
C LEU A 105 -6.67 3.10 -25.37
N VAL A 106 -6.79 3.15 -24.05
CA VAL A 106 -7.67 4.07 -23.33
C VAL A 106 -6.89 5.28 -22.88
N GLU A 107 -7.50 6.45 -23.02
CA GLU A 107 -6.90 7.73 -22.67
C GLU A 107 -7.07 8.02 -21.19
N VAL A 108 -5.96 8.35 -20.54
CA VAL A 108 -5.95 8.86 -19.17
C VAL A 108 -5.13 10.13 -19.11
N TYR A 109 -5.38 10.90 -18.06
CA TYR A 109 -4.80 12.20 -17.84
C TYR A 109 -4.18 12.22 -16.44
N PRO A 110 -2.94 12.72 -16.29
CA PRO A 110 -2.36 13.01 -14.99
C PRO A 110 -3.19 14.10 -14.30
N LYS A 111 -2.87 14.43 -13.05
CA LYS A 111 -3.44 15.62 -12.43
C LYS A 111 -3.03 16.88 -13.24
N PHE A 112 -3.99 17.77 -13.46
CA PHE A 112 -3.81 19.06 -14.11
C PHE A 112 -4.51 20.15 -13.31
N ASP A 113 -4.00 21.38 -13.41
CA ASP A 113 -4.66 22.55 -12.85
C ASP A 113 -5.67 23.08 -13.88
N VAL A 114 -6.93 23.21 -13.47
CA VAL A 114 -7.98 23.85 -14.28
C VAL A 114 -8.26 25.22 -13.72
N ASP A 115 -8.10 26.25 -14.55
CA ASP A 115 -8.46 27.63 -14.19
C ASP A 115 -9.94 27.73 -13.82
N GLY A 116 -10.24 28.30 -12.65
CA GLY A 116 -11.62 28.50 -12.18
C GLY A 116 -12.18 27.38 -11.29
N VAL A 117 -11.55 26.20 -11.22
CA VAL A 117 -11.83 25.22 -10.16
C VAL A 117 -11.00 25.62 -8.95
N THR A 118 -11.55 26.54 -8.15
CA THR A 118 -10.96 27.05 -6.89
C THR A 118 -10.30 25.93 -6.09
N LYS A 119 -8.96 25.83 -6.12
CA LYS A 119 -8.08 25.14 -5.15
C LYS A 119 -8.76 24.01 -4.37
N THR A 120 -9.53 23.13 -5.03
CA THR A 120 -10.01 21.94 -4.39
C THR A 120 -8.74 21.14 -4.32
N ILE A 121 -8.09 21.14 -3.17
CA ILE A 121 -6.85 20.40 -3.04
C ILE A 121 -7.27 18.96 -3.21
N ILE A 122 -7.10 18.42 -4.41
CA ILE A 122 -7.39 17.03 -4.73
C ILE A 122 -6.28 16.23 -4.04
N HIS A 123 -6.42 16.08 -2.74
CA HIS A 123 -5.70 15.09 -1.96
C HIS A 123 -6.41 13.77 -2.21
N ARG A 124 -6.23 13.19 -3.40
CA ARG A 124 -6.62 11.80 -3.58
C ARG A 124 -5.64 10.98 -2.76
N SER A 125 -6.10 10.55 -1.59
CA SER A 125 -5.37 9.65 -0.72
C SER A 125 -5.05 8.36 -1.48
N THR A 126 -3.78 7.97 -1.48
CA THR A 126 -3.34 6.66 -1.98
C THR A 126 -4.04 5.53 -1.22
N SER A 127 -4.07 4.32 -1.78
CA SER A 127 -4.69 3.15 -1.14
C SER A 127 -4.16 2.90 0.27
N ILE A 128 -2.85 3.10 0.49
CA ILE A 128 -2.25 3.01 1.82
C ILE A 128 -2.75 4.12 2.74
N GLN A 129 -2.78 5.38 2.30
CA GLN A 129 -3.27 6.51 3.11
C GLN A 129 -4.73 6.31 3.54
N ASN A 130 -5.57 5.79 2.64
CA ASN A 130 -6.93 5.40 2.98
C ASN A 130 -6.95 4.32 4.08
N VAL A 131 -6.15 3.27 3.95
CA VAL A 131 -6.08 2.22 4.98
C VAL A 131 -5.65 2.80 6.34
N LEU A 132 -4.63 3.65 6.37
CA LEU A 132 -4.12 4.25 7.60
C LEU A 132 -5.16 5.17 8.26
N SER A 133 -5.87 5.98 7.47
CA SER A 133 -6.88 6.90 8.00
C SER A 133 -8.11 6.17 8.55
N HIS A 134 -8.58 5.13 7.86
CA HIS A 134 -9.76 4.37 8.27
C HIS A 134 -9.52 3.50 9.51
N ASN A 135 -8.29 3.04 9.73
CA ASN A 135 -7.91 2.19 10.86
C ASN A 135 -7.20 2.97 11.98
N LYS A 136 -7.42 4.30 12.07
CA LYS A 136 -6.92 5.17 13.15
C LYS A 136 -5.43 4.95 13.48
N PHE A 137 -4.61 4.81 12.43
CA PHE A 137 -3.19 4.42 12.58
C PHE A 137 -2.40 5.32 13.54
N GLU A 138 -2.75 6.61 13.59
CA GLU A 138 -2.17 7.59 14.51
C GLU A 138 -2.33 7.21 15.98
N GLU A 139 -3.45 6.60 16.35
CA GLU A 139 -3.69 6.14 17.72
C GLU A 139 -2.93 4.85 18.04
N ILE A 140 -2.54 4.10 17.00
CA ILE A 140 -1.80 2.84 17.13
C ILE A 140 -0.29 3.10 17.23
N LEU A 141 0.20 4.10 16.51
CA LEU A 141 1.63 4.41 16.37
C LEU A 141 2.42 4.44 17.70
N PRO A 142 1.93 5.04 18.81
CA PRO A 142 2.66 5.09 20.07
C PRO A 142 2.90 3.72 20.72
N TYR A 143 2.13 2.70 20.33
CA TYR A 143 2.25 1.34 20.86
C TYR A 143 3.20 0.46 20.03
N LEU A 144 3.68 0.96 18.88
CA LEU A 144 4.57 0.23 18.00
C LEU A 144 6.03 0.49 18.39
N HIS A 145 6.81 -0.57 18.58
CA HIS A 145 8.24 -0.50 18.87
C HIS A 145 9.02 0.09 17.68
N ASP A 146 10.13 0.81 17.87
CA ASP A 146 10.86 1.49 16.78
C ASP A 146 11.26 0.56 15.60
N THR A 147 11.41 -0.75 15.85
CA THR A 147 11.75 -1.77 14.84
C THR A 147 10.54 -2.42 14.14
N TRP A 148 9.31 -1.93 14.38
CA TRP A 148 8.09 -2.60 13.92
C TRP A 148 8.02 -2.64 12.39
N THR A 149 8.43 -1.57 11.70
CA THR A 149 8.39 -1.49 10.24
C THR A 149 9.29 -2.51 9.59
N ASP A 150 10.50 -2.69 10.11
CA ASP A 150 11.45 -3.65 9.58
C ASP A 150 10.90 -5.09 9.66
N LYS A 151 10.34 -5.47 10.81
CA LYS A 151 9.70 -6.78 11.02
C LYS A 151 8.44 -6.95 10.18
N SER A 152 7.61 -5.91 10.04
CA SER A 152 6.38 -5.96 9.26
C SER A 152 6.68 -6.08 7.76
N PHE A 153 7.64 -5.32 7.24
CA PHE A 153 8.07 -5.43 5.85
C PHE A 153 8.64 -6.80 5.55
N GLU A 154 9.49 -7.33 6.42
CA GLU A 154 10.04 -8.66 6.25
C GLU A 154 8.95 -9.73 6.24
N LYS A 155 8.02 -9.68 7.21
CA LYS A 155 6.87 -10.61 7.25
C LYS A 155 5.98 -10.50 6.01
N TYR A 156 5.75 -9.28 5.51
CA TYR A 156 5.01 -9.05 4.29
C TYR A 156 5.74 -9.66 3.08
N LEU A 157 7.03 -9.38 2.94
CA LEU A 157 7.84 -9.85 1.83
C LEU A 157 7.98 -11.38 1.78
N PHE A 158 7.95 -12.06 2.94
CA PHE A 158 7.94 -13.53 3.01
C PHE A 158 6.69 -14.19 2.39
N HIS A 159 5.65 -13.43 2.05
CA HIS A 159 4.52 -13.96 1.29
C HIS A 159 4.82 -14.13 -0.22
N PHE A 160 5.93 -13.58 -0.71
CA PHE A 160 6.29 -13.64 -2.13
C PHE A 160 7.37 -14.70 -2.40
N PRO A 161 7.15 -15.62 -3.36
CA PRO A 161 8.14 -16.64 -3.72
C PRO A 161 9.50 -16.05 -4.11
N PHE A 162 9.52 -14.97 -4.89
CA PHE A 162 10.76 -14.33 -5.33
C PHE A 162 11.60 -13.76 -4.17
N TYR A 163 10.99 -13.44 -3.03
CA TYR A 163 11.71 -12.95 -1.86
C TYR A 163 12.29 -14.12 -1.04
N HIS A 164 11.60 -15.25 -0.98
CA HIS A 164 12.11 -16.45 -0.31
C HIS A 164 13.45 -16.91 -0.93
N ASP A 165 13.48 -16.94 -2.26
CA ASP A 165 14.62 -17.44 -3.06
C ASP A 165 15.73 -16.39 -3.25
N ALA A 166 15.52 -15.16 -2.79
CA ALA A 166 16.48 -14.09 -2.87
C ALA A 166 17.66 -14.24 -1.89
N ASN A 167 18.84 -13.81 -2.33
CA ASN A 167 19.99 -13.62 -1.44
C ASN A 167 19.77 -12.41 -0.51
N ASP A 168 20.64 -12.25 0.49
CA ASP A 168 20.47 -11.21 1.51
C ASP A 168 20.51 -9.78 0.95
N GLU A 169 21.33 -9.53 -0.08
CA GLU A 169 21.40 -8.22 -0.74
C GLU A 169 20.08 -7.87 -1.43
N LEU A 170 19.49 -8.83 -2.16
CA LEU A 170 18.23 -8.65 -2.86
C LEU A 170 17.04 -8.58 -1.89
N LYS A 171 17.07 -9.34 -0.79
CA LYS A 171 16.10 -9.19 0.30
C LYS A 171 16.15 -7.78 0.89
N GLN A 172 17.35 -7.28 1.16
CA GLN A 172 17.54 -5.93 1.66
C GLN A 172 17.08 -4.88 0.64
N PHE A 173 17.30 -5.12 -0.66
CA PHE A 173 16.78 -4.27 -1.73
C PHE A 173 15.26 -4.16 -1.68
N TYR A 174 14.52 -5.28 -1.64
CA TYR A 174 13.05 -5.23 -1.55
C TYR A 174 12.54 -4.56 -0.27
N LYS A 175 13.20 -4.78 0.88
CA LYS A 175 12.89 -4.02 2.11
C LYS A 175 13.10 -2.52 1.89
N THR A 176 14.22 -2.11 1.30
CA THR A 176 14.53 -0.71 0.99
C THR A 176 13.48 -0.10 0.06
N ILE A 177 13.02 -0.82 -0.96
CA ILE A 177 11.93 -0.39 -1.84
C ILE A 177 10.66 -0.03 -1.03
N LEU A 178 10.25 -0.87 -0.09
CA LEU A 178 9.09 -0.59 0.77
C LEU A 178 9.32 0.61 1.68
N PHE A 179 10.55 0.78 2.22
CA PHE A 179 10.90 1.96 3.00
C PHE A 179 10.82 3.24 2.19
N LEU A 180 11.37 3.27 0.97
CA LEU A 180 11.30 4.43 0.09
C LEU A 180 9.86 4.75 -0.32
N THR A 181 9.05 3.72 -0.58
CA THR A 181 7.68 3.90 -1.07
C THR A 181 6.71 4.34 0.03
N PHE A 182 6.80 3.73 1.22
CA PHE A 182 5.80 3.85 2.29
C PHE A 182 6.32 4.46 3.59
N GLY A 183 7.64 4.66 3.74
CA GLY A 183 8.24 5.13 4.99
C GLY A 183 7.66 6.45 5.50
N LYS A 184 7.36 7.37 4.59
CA LYS A 184 6.70 8.66 4.90
C LYS A 184 5.28 8.45 5.46
N ASP A 185 4.47 7.62 4.82
CA ASP A 185 3.10 7.34 5.28
C ASP A 185 3.09 6.61 6.63
N LEU A 186 4.07 5.73 6.86
CA LEU A 186 4.22 4.96 8.09
C LEU A 186 4.99 5.68 9.20
N LYS A 187 5.36 6.95 9.00
CA LYS A 187 6.10 7.79 9.97
C LYS A 187 7.40 7.16 10.47
N VAL A 188 8.14 6.52 9.57
CA VAL A 188 9.48 5.99 9.89
C VAL A 188 10.42 7.17 10.14
N LYS A 189 11.12 7.15 11.28
CA LYS A 189 12.07 8.19 11.68
C LYS A 189 13.32 8.20 10.79
N ASP A 190 13.83 7.01 10.46
CA ASP A 190 14.99 6.84 9.56
C ASP A 190 14.53 6.60 8.12
N GLN A 191 14.36 7.70 7.38
CA GLN A 191 13.84 7.65 6.00
C GLN A 191 14.93 7.38 4.95
N TYR A 192 16.20 7.63 5.29
CA TYR A 192 17.30 7.51 4.35
C TYR A 192 17.85 6.08 4.32
N LYS A 193 17.32 5.26 3.42
CA LYS A 193 17.96 4.01 3.01
C LYS A 193 18.50 4.15 1.59
N THR A 194 19.82 4.00 1.45
CA THR A 194 20.47 3.99 0.14
C THR A 194 20.08 2.74 -0.62
N LEU A 195 19.77 2.91 -1.91
CA LEU A 195 19.36 1.81 -2.76
C LEU A 195 20.59 1.23 -3.45
N ASN A 196 20.82 -0.08 -3.28
CA ASN A 196 21.94 -0.75 -3.93
C ASN A 196 21.49 -1.32 -5.29
N ILE A 197 21.58 -0.53 -6.35
CA ILE A 197 21.21 -0.97 -7.71
C ILE A 197 22.14 -2.09 -8.23
N SER A 198 23.35 -2.22 -7.69
CA SER A 198 24.28 -3.22 -8.18
C SER A 198 23.81 -4.67 -7.93
N CYS A 199 23.02 -4.91 -6.88
CA CYS A 199 22.53 -6.25 -6.53
C CYS A 199 21.42 -6.77 -7.45
N ILE A 200 20.86 -5.93 -8.32
CA ILE A 200 19.79 -6.31 -9.25
C ILE A 200 20.26 -6.56 -10.69
N LYS A 201 21.55 -6.34 -10.99
CA LYS A 201 22.10 -6.43 -12.36
C LYS A 201 21.95 -7.80 -13.02
N THR A 202 21.87 -8.87 -12.24
CA THR A 202 21.74 -10.25 -12.74
C THR A 202 20.29 -10.68 -12.94
N ILE A 203 19.31 -9.84 -12.57
CA ILE A 203 17.90 -10.14 -12.65
C ILE A 203 17.35 -9.52 -13.94
N ASP A 204 16.52 -10.27 -14.65
CA ASP A 204 15.77 -9.75 -15.78
C ASP A 204 14.93 -8.52 -15.32
N SER A 205 15.09 -7.40 -16.01
CA SER A 205 14.47 -6.13 -15.60
C SER A 205 12.95 -6.20 -15.61
N LEU A 206 12.36 -6.96 -16.55
CA LEU A 206 10.92 -7.16 -16.62
C LEU A 206 10.40 -7.96 -15.42
N VAL A 207 11.10 -9.03 -15.05
CA VAL A 207 10.79 -9.83 -13.86
C VAL A 207 10.89 -8.98 -12.60
N LEU A 208 11.97 -8.22 -12.44
CA LEU A 208 12.15 -7.35 -11.29
C LEU A 208 11.06 -6.28 -11.18
N PHE A 209 10.70 -5.66 -12.29
CA PHE A 209 9.66 -4.62 -12.33
C PHE A 209 8.30 -5.19 -11.92
N LYS A 210 7.95 -6.41 -12.37
CA LYS A 210 6.73 -7.11 -11.96
C LYS A 210 6.74 -7.44 -10.46
N ASN A 211 7.85 -7.94 -9.92
CA ASN A 211 7.97 -8.26 -8.50
C ASN A 211 7.80 -7.01 -7.62
N ILE A 212 8.40 -5.87 -8.03
CA ILE A 212 8.25 -4.60 -7.31
C ILE A 212 6.81 -4.09 -7.42
N HIS A 213 6.20 -4.18 -8.60
CA HIS A 213 4.80 -3.80 -8.80
C HIS A 213 3.87 -4.59 -7.87
N GLU A 214 4.04 -5.90 -7.79
CA GLU A 214 3.23 -6.75 -6.91
C GLU A 214 3.41 -6.38 -5.42
N CYS A 215 4.67 -6.15 -5.00
CA CYS A 215 5.02 -5.66 -3.66
C CYS A 215 4.36 -4.32 -3.31
N ILE A 216 4.27 -3.39 -4.26
CA ILE A 216 3.75 -2.05 -3.97
C ILE A 216 2.23 -2.04 -4.01
N THR A 217 1.65 -2.64 -5.05
CA THR A 217 0.21 -2.56 -5.30
C THR A 217 -0.60 -3.36 -4.29
N THR A 218 -0.05 -4.39 -3.65
CA THR A 218 -0.78 -5.21 -2.66
C THR A 218 -0.49 -4.83 -1.20
N PHE A 219 0.47 -3.94 -0.93
CA PHE A 219 0.89 -3.61 0.44
C PHE A 219 -0.23 -3.05 1.32
N HIS A 220 -1.12 -2.24 0.74
CA HIS A 220 -2.26 -1.67 1.46
C HIS A 220 -3.21 -2.75 2.02
N VAL A 221 -3.37 -3.87 1.32
CA VAL A 221 -4.17 -5.01 1.78
C VAL A 221 -3.53 -5.66 3.00
N TYR A 222 -2.22 -5.89 2.95
CA TYR A 222 -1.45 -6.40 4.09
C TYR A 222 -1.58 -5.47 5.30
N MET A 223 -1.41 -4.16 5.10
CA MET A 223 -1.51 -3.17 6.18
C MET A 223 -2.90 -3.13 6.81
N ASN A 224 -3.96 -3.24 6.01
CA ASN A 224 -5.32 -3.30 6.54
C ASN A 224 -5.51 -4.53 7.44
N GLN A 225 -4.99 -5.69 7.03
CA GLN A 225 -5.04 -6.90 7.84
C GLN A 225 -4.18 -6.79 9.11
N PHE A 226 -3.00 -6.18 9.01
CA PHE A 226 -2.12 -5.92 10.14
C PHE A 226 -2.81 -5.06 11.21
N LEU A 227 -3.41 -3.94 10.80
CA LEU A 227 -4.08 -3.02 11.72
C LEU A 227 -5.32 -3.63 12.37
N LYS A 228 -6.15 -4.35 11.61
CA LYS A 228 -7.30 -5.08 12.16
C LYS A 228 -6.89 -6.11 13.22
N ARG A 229 -5.82 -6.87 12.97
CA ARG A 229 -5.28 -7.82 13.96
C ARG A 229 -4.80 -7.09 15.21
N PHE A 230 -4.14 -5.95 15.05
CA PHE A 230 -3.69 -5.13 16.17
C PHE A 230 -4.86 -4.63 17.03
N GLU A 231 -5.92 -4.12 16.40
CA GLU A 231 -7.13 -3.68 17.10
C GLU A 231 -7.79 -4.83 17.88
N SER A 232 -8.00 -5.98 17.24
CA SER A 232 -8.55 -7.16 17.93
C SER A 232 -7.68 -7.62 19.11
N SER A 233 -6.35 -7.62 18.97
CA SER A 233 -5.45 -7.96 20.08
C SER A 233 -5.48 -6.91 21.19
N LYS A 234 -5.63 -5.63 20.88
CA LYS A 234 -5.77 -4.56 21.87
C LYS A 234 -7.08 -4.70 22.66
N GLU A 235 -8.18 -5.03 22.00
CA GLU A 235 -9.46 -5.31 22.64
C GLU A 235 -9.38 -6.53 23.56
N GLN A 236 -8.82 -7.63 23.07
CA GLN A 236 -8.59 -8.84 23.88
C GLN A 236 -7.72 -8.56 25.11
N LEU A 237 -6.66 -7.75 24.98
CA LEU A 237 -5.81 -7.38 26.11
C LEU A 237 -6.54 -6.47 27.11
N LYS A 238 -7.42 -5.58 26.65
CA LYS A 238 -8.30 -4.80 27.53
C LYS A 238 -9.28 -5.71 28.26
N GLU A 239 -9.94 -6.63 27.57
CA GLU A 239 -10.85 -7.61 28.17
C GLU A 239 -10.14 -8.48 29.21
N LEU A 240 -8.93 -8.97 28.92
CA LEU A 240 -8.11 -9.71 29.87
C LEU A 240 -7.67 -8.85 31.06
N GLY A 241 -7.39 -7.56 30.84
CA GLY A 241 -7.11 -6.58 31.90
C GLY A 241 -8.32 -6.33 32.80
N TYR A 242 -9.50 -6.13 32.22
CA TYR A 242 -10.77 -6.02 32.93
C TYR A 242 -11.14 -7.30 33.67
N LEU A 243 -10.88 -8.48 33.10
CA LEU A 243 -11.05 -9.77 33.78
C LEU A 243 -10.08 -9.91 34.95
N LYS A 244 -8.85 -9.40 34.83
CA LYS A 244 -7.85 -9.38 35.91
C LYS A 244 -8.22 -8.40 37.03
N GLU A 245 -8.79 -7.24 36.68
CA GLU A 245 -9.38 -6.28 37.63
C GLU A 245 -10.65 -6.83 38.30
N ASN A 246 -11.49 -7.58 37.59
CA ASN A 246 -12.67 -8.23 38.15
C ASN A 246 -12.34 -9.49 38.98
N LEU A 247 -11.19 -10.13 38.74
CA LEU A 247 -10.65 -11.19 39.60
C LEU A 247 -9.96 -10.64 40.87
N THR A 248 -9.76 -9.33 40.95
CA THR A 248 -9.24 -8.63 42.15
C THR A 248 -10.37 -8.17 43.08
N TYR A 249 -11.13 -9.14 43.60
CA TYR A 249 -11.69 -8.99 44.96
C TYR A 249 -11.80 -10.30 45.75
N ASN A 250 -11.35 -11.44 45.22
CA ASN A 250 -11.28 -12.71 45.98
C ASN A 250 -10.17 -13.69 45.52
N GLY A 251 -9.54 -13.48 44.35
CA GLY A 251 -8.58 -14.45 43.80
C GLY A 251 -7.21 -14.45 44.50
N LEU A 252 -6.66 -13.28 44.84
CA LEU A 252 -5.33 -13.17 45.47
C LEU A 252 -5.28 -13.78 46.87
N GLU A 253 -6.35 -13.67 47.65
CA GLU A 253 -6.43 -14.22 49.01
C GLU A 253 -6.58 -15.76 49.00
N GLN A 254 -7.26 -16.32 47.99
CA GLN A 254 -7.39 -17.77 47.83
C GLN A 254 -6.10 -18.41 47.28
N ILE A 255 -5.40 -17.74 46.36
CA ILE A 255 -4.09 -18.19 45.86
C ILE A 255 -3.05 -18.18 46.98
N GLN A 256 -3.02 -17.14 47.83
CA GLN A 256 -2.10 -17.09 48.97
C GLN A 256 -2.41 -18.14 50.06
N LYS A 257 -3.68 -18.54 50.26
CA LYS A 257 -4.06 -19.62 51.19
C LYS A 257 -3.66 -21.00 50.65
N LEU A 258 -3.81 -21.23 49.34
CA LEU A 258 -3.38 -22.47 48.67
C LEU A 258 -1.85 -22.63 48.68
N GLU A 259 -1.10 -21.55 48.46
CA GLU A 259 0.38 -21.57 48.54
C GLU A 259 0.91 -21.85 49.95
N ARG A 260 0.10 -21.61 51.00
CA ARG A 260 0.43 -21.90 52.40
C ARG A 260 -0.11 -23.23 52.91
N ASN A 261 -0.77 -24.04 52.07
CA ASN A 261 -1.51 -25.24 52.48
C ASN A 261 -2.53 -24.96 53.60
N GLU A 262 -3.10 -23.76 53.64
CA GLU A 262 -4.18 -23.44 54.57
C GLU A 262 -5.53 -23.89 53.98
N PRO A 263 -6.41 -24.54 54.78
CA PRO A 263 -7.70 -24.99 54.27
C PRO A 263 -8.58 -23.80 53.88
N LEU A 264 -9.15 -23.87 52.68
CA LEU A 264 -10.15 -22.93 52.19
C LEU A 264 -11.41 -23.06 53.04
N VAL A 265 -11.64 -22.10 53.94
CA VAL A 265 -12.90 -22.04 54.72
C VAL A 265 -14.04 -21.75 53.76
N ARG A 266 -14.87 -22.76 53.48
CA ARG A 266 -16.21 -22.51 52.94
C ARG A 266 -17.01 -21.81 54.05
N LYS A 267 -17.44 -20.58 53.82
CA LYS A 267 -18.49 -19.99 54.66
C LYS A 267 -19.73 -20.85 54.46
N GLU A 268 -20.11 -21.61 55.48
CA GLU A 268 -21.46 -22.13 55.60
C GLU A 268 -22.40 -20.92 55.61
N GLU A 269 -23.29 -20.87 54.63
CA GLU A 269 -24.43 -19.96 54.66
C GLU A 269 -25.22 -20.30 55.92
N GLY A 270 -25.34 -19.31 56.80
CA GLY A 270 -26.03 -19.45 58.07
C GLY A 270 -27.45 -19.98 57.88
N GLN A 271 -27.76 -21.00 58.68
CA GLN A 271 -29.13 -21.31 59.07
C GLN A 271 -29.79 -20.04 59.60
N ILE A 272 -30.89 -19.61 58.98
CA ILE A 272 -31.92 -18.86 59.66
C ILE A 272 -33.13 -19.79 59.72
N GLN A 273 -33.35 -20.34 60.91
CA GLN A 273 -34.63 -20.90 61.33
C GLN A 273 -35.56 -19.73 61.67
N GLU A 274 -36.81 -19.83 61.22
CA GLU A 274 -37.97 -19.89 62.14
C GLU A 274 -38.82 -21.10 61.76
#